data_AF-A0A9R1IGG2-F1
#
_entry.id   AF-A0A9R1IGG2-F1
#
_cell.length_a   1.000
_cell.length_b   1.000
_cell.length_c   1.000
_cell.angle_alpha   90.00
_cell.angle_beta   90.00
_cell.angle_gamma   90.00
#
_symmetry.space_group_name_H-M   'P 1'
#
loop_
_entity.id
_entity.type
_entity.pdbx_description
1 polymer ?
#
loop_
_entity_poly.entity_id
_entity_poly.type
_entity_poly.pdbx_seq_one_letter_code
_entity_poly.pdbx_strand_id
1 'polypeptide(L)'
;MSNSAALAPSSRAAVFLAFSLICFSSHVLAAGHPHYADALAKSLLFFQGQRSGRLPPDQAVKWRSNSAMSDGSAANVDLTGGYYDGGNNVKFNFPMAFTATMLSWSIIEYGGRMEGRVHDARAAVRWATDYLLKSAMTTPGKLYVGVGDADADHRCWERPEDMDTPRDVHAVSASAPGSDVAGETAAALAAASVVFRAADPAYSRRLVAAARDVMALAWRHQGKYSDHVGGGVSNYYPSYSGYKDELLWGSAWLLWATKNSSYLNDLISLGANDDVDVFSWDNKLAGARVLLSRRALLDGDKRLEPFTRQAEELICHILPNSSSPSSTTAYTPGGLMHRRGNVNMQYAASASFLLTTYAKYMAASHRRAFSCQSHGVTHRALRALAKRQVDYVLGDNPLGMSYMVGYGAR
;
A
#
# COMPACT_ATOMS: atom_id res chain seq x y z
N MET A 1 52.36 -19.12 62.23
CA MET A 1 52.16 -18.52 63.58
C MET A 1 51.93 -17.05 63.35
N SER A 2 50.70 -16.53 63.33
CA SER A 2 49.72 -16.36 64.42
C SER A 2 49.55 -14.85 64.69
N ASN A 3 48.28 -14.42 64.68
CA ASN A 3 47.69 -13.26 65.34
C ASN A 3 47.97 -11.86 64.73
N SER A 4 46.95 -11.12 64.29
CA SER A 4 45.93 -10.37 65.08
C SER A 4 46.59 -9.21 65.84
N ALA A 5 46.04 -7.99 65.93
CA ALA A 5 44.65 -7.56 65.91
C ALA A 5 44.55 -6.06 65.61
N ALA A 6 43.30 -5.66 65.39
CA ALA A 6 42.77 -4.33 65.13
C ALA A 6 42.94 -3.31 66.27
N LEU A 7 42.70 -2.03 65.93
CA LEU A 7 41.68 -1.16 66.56
C LEU A 7 41.55 0.19 65.81
N ALA A 8 40.32 0.65 65.68
CA ALA A 8 39.87 1.98 65.20
C ALA A 8 39.21 2.71 66.42
N PRO A 9 38.67 3.97 66.37
CA PRO A 9 38.21 4.72 65.18
C PRO A 9 38.26 6.29 65.21
N SER A 10 37.84 6.84 64.06
CA SER A 10 36.93 8.01 63.88
C SER A 10 37.45 9.43 63.57
N SER A 11 37.07 9.85 62.35
CA SER A 11 36.49 11.15 61.95
C SER A 11 37.38 12.39 61.77
N ARG A 12 37.54 12.84 60.50
CA ARG A 12 36.82 14.01 59.94
C ARG A 12 37.18 14.26 58.45
N ALA A 13 36.12 14.23 57.63
CA ALA A 13 35.80 14.93 56.38
C ALA A 13 36.91 15.31 55.37
N ALA A 14 36.80 14.72 54.17
CA ALA A 14 37.45 15.13 52.93
C ALA A 14 36.52 16.05 52.12
N VAL A 15 37.07 17.12 51.53
CA VAL A 15 36.45 17.91 50.47
C VAL A 15 37.48 18.08 49.37
N PHE A 16 37.34 17.33 48.27
CA PHE A 16 37.98 17.64 47.00
C PHE A 16 36.90 17.61 45.92
N LEU A 17 36.72 18.76 45.28
CA LEU A 17 35.79 19.02 44.18
C LEU A 17 36.12 18.13 42.98
N ALA A 18 35.16 17.31 42.55
CA ALA A 18 35.10 16.79 41.20
C ALA A 18 33.96 17.52 40.46
N PHE A 19 34.33 18.41 39.53
CA PHE A 19 33.40 19.01 38.58
C PHE A 19 33.01 17.95 37.54
N SER A 20 31.95 17.19 37.82
CA SER A 20 31.24 16.46 36.77
C SER A 20 30.25 17.43 36.13
N LEU A 21 30.60 17.99 34.98
CA LEU A 21 29.62 18.59 34.07
C LEU A 21 28.68 17.47 33.61
N ILE A 22 27.54 17.34 34.29
CA ILE A 22 26.39 16.64 33.75
C ILE A 22 25.83 17.57 32.67
N CYS A 23 26.29 17.40 31.43
CA CYS A 23 25.49 17.79 30.27
C CYS A 23 24.25 16.90 30.28
N PHE A 24 23.21 17.33 31.00
CA PHE A 24 21.85 16.99 30.65
C PHE A 24 21.62 17.62 29.27
N SER A 25 22.01 16.90 28.21
CA SER A 25 21.32 17.02 26.95
C SER A 25 19.89 16.63 27.27
N SER A 26 19.05 17.63 27.50
CA SER A 26 17.61 17.52 27.31
C SER A 26 17.39 17.16 25.84
N HIS A 27 17.62 15.89 25.51
CA HIS A 27 16.86 15.25 24.47
C HIS A 27 15.43 15.37 24.95
N VAL A 28 14.75 16.39 24.45
CA VAL A 28 13.32 16.32 24.26
C VAL A 28 13.13 15.07 23.41
N LEU A 29 12.97 13.92 24.05
CA LEU A 29 12.16 12.86 23.50
C LEU A 29 10.85 13.57 23.21
N ALA A 30 10.62 13.90 21.95
CA ALA A 30 9.34 14.37 21.50
C ALA A 30 8.38 13.18 21.63
N ALA A 31 8.04 12.82 22.86
CA ALA A 31 7.04 11.84 23.25
C ALA A 31 5.65 12.46 23.07
N GLY A 32 5.44 13.11 21.94
CA GLY A 32 4.14 13.55 21.47
C GLY A 32 3.55 12.43 20.63
N HIS A 33 2.34 11.98 20.96
CA HIS A 33 1.61 11.08 20.08
C HIS A 33 1.40 11.79 18.73
N PRO A 34 1.75 11.18 17.58
CA PRO A 34 1.55 11.83 16.29
C PRO A 34 0.10 12.25 16.07
N HIS A 35 -0.11 13.47 15.59
CA HIS A 35 -1.40 13.95 15.10
C HIS A 35 -1.78 13.24 13.77
N TYR A 36 -2.45 12.10 13.85
CA TYR A 36 -2.81 11.31 12.66
C TYR A 36 -3.78 12.01 11.71
N ALA A 37 -4.67 12.87 12.22
CA ALA A 37 -5.61 13.62 11.39
C ALA A 37 -4.90 14.56 10.40
N ASP A 38 -3.85 15.24 10.88
CA ASP A 38 -3.00 16.10 10.07
C ASP A 38 -2.13 15.28 9.09
N ALA A 39 -1.58 14.15 9.54
CA ALA A 39 -0.87 13.23 8.65
C ALA A 39 -1.76 12.71 7.52
N LEU A 40 -3.01 12.32 7.81
CA LEU A 40 -3.98 11.88 6.81
C LEU A 40 -4.33 13.01 5.83
N ALA A 41 -4.56 14.23 6.34
CA ALA A 41 -4.82 15.40 5.51
C ALA A 41 -3.70 15.65 4.49
N LYS A 42 -2.44 15.60 4.95
CA LYS A 42 -1.26 15.80 4.10
C LYS A 42 -1.05 14.64 3.13
N SER A 43 -1.30 13.41 3.56
CA SER A 43 -1.26 12.23 2.68
C SER A 43 -2.27 12.34 1.52
N LEU A 44 -3.47 12.88 1.76
CA LEU A 44 -4.46 13.13 0.71
C LEU A 44 -4.07 14.33 -0.18
N LEU A 45 -3.42 15.35 0.39
CA LEU A 45 -2.88 16.49 -0.37
C LEU A 45 -1.79 16.06 -1.35
N PHE A 46 -0.94 15.09 -0.98
CA PHE A 46 0.08 14.50 -1.86
C PHE A 46 -0.53 14.01 -3.18
N PHE A 47 -1.67 13.32 -3.14
CA PHE A 47 -2.34 12.86 -4.37
C PHE A 47 -2.76 14.01 -5.29
N GLN A 48 -3.18 15.16 -4.75
CA GLN A 48 -3.47 16.33 -5.58
C GLN A 48 -2.19 16.82 -6.29
N GLY A 49 -1.06 16.79 -5.59
CA GLY A 49 0.26 17.12 -6.13
C GLY A 49 0.74 16.19 -7.25
N GLN A 50 0.21 14.96 -7.35
CA GLN A 50 0.58 13.98 -8.38
C GLN A 50 -0.35 13.97 -9.60
N ARG A 51 -1.42 14.76 -9.63
CA ARG A 51 -2.42 14.70 -10.72
C ARG A 51 -1.82 15.07 -12.07
N SER A 52 -2.13 14.32 -13.12
CA SER A 52 -1.84 14.62 -14.52
C SER A 52 -3.14 15.00 -15.25
N GLY A 53 -3.08 15.75 -16.35
CA GLY A 53 -4.25 16.19 -17.11
C GLY A 53 -4.82 17.54 -16.64
N ARG A 54 -6.09 17.78 -16.96
CA ARG A 54 -6.78 19.04 -16.61
C ARG A 54 -7.18 19.06 -15.14
N LEU A 55 -6.54 19.90 -14.34
CA LEU A 55 -6.72 19.92 -12.89
C LEU A 55 -8.06 20.56 -12.48
N PRO A 56 -8.69 20.08 -11.39
CA PRO A 56 -9.89 20.71 -10.85
C PRO A 56 -9.58 22.13 -10.34
N PRO A 57 -10.43 23.13 -10.64
CA PRO A 57 -10.18 24.52 -10.21
C PRO A 57 -10.19 24.67 -8.68
N ASP A 58 -10.88 23.77 -7.99
CA ASP A 58 -11.07 23.74 -6.54
C ASP A 58 -9.99 22.93 -5.79
N GLN A 59 -9.00 22.33 -6.46
CA GLN A 59 -7.95 21.61 -5.75
C GLN A 59 -7.16 22.55 -4.81
N ALA A 60 -6.68 22.00 -3.69
CA ALA A 60 -5.94 22.75 -2.68
C ALA A 60 -4.49 23.06 -3.09
N VAL A 61 -3.84 22.17 -3.83
CA VAL A 61 -2.47 22.39 -4.34
C VAL A 61 -2.48 23.48 -5.42
N LYS A 62 -1.79 24.61 -5.15
CA LYS A 62 -1.77 25.80 -6.05
C LYS A 62 -0.53 25.94 -6.92
N TRP A 63 0.50 25.14 -6.70
CA TRP A 63 1.74 25.17 -7.47
C TRP A 63 1.74 24.21 -8.67
N ARG A 64 0.66 23.45 -8.87
CA ARG A 64 0.43 22.57 -10.04
C ARG A 64 -0.56 23.22 -11.01
N SER A 65 -0.39 22.97 -12.32
CA SER A 65 -1.33 23.38 -13.37
C SER A 65 -1.61 22.23 -14.35
N ASN A 66 -2.44 22.48 -15.37
CA ASN A 66 -2.75 21.47 -16.39
C ASN A 66 -1.46 20.97 -17.05
N SER A 67 -1.35 19.66 -17.20
CA SER A 67 -0.21 19.00 -17.85
C SER A 67 -0.69 17.81 -18.69
N ALA A 68 0.15 17.29 -19.58
CA ALA A 68 -0.12 16.04 -20.32
C ALA A 68 -1.42 16.04 -21.13
N MET A 69 -1.82 17.22 -21.64
CA MET A 69 -3.13 17.41 -22.27
C MET A 69 -3.30 16.67 -23.60
N SER A 70 -2.22 16.13 -24.15
CA SER A 70 -2.18 15.32 -25.37
C SER A 70 -2.07 13.81 -25.11
N ASP A 71 -2.10 13.35 -23.86
CA ASP A 71 -1.99 11.93 -23.53
C ASP A 71 -3.01 11.07 -24.29
N GLY A 72 -2.52 10.08 -25.04
CA GLY A 72 -3.35 9.17 -25.83
C GLY A 72 -3.52 9.58 -27.30
N SER A 73 -3.15 10.80 -27.69
CA SER A 73 -3.35 11.31 -29.06
C SER A 73 -2.69 10.42 -30.13
N ALA A 74 -1.49 9.90 -29.85
CA ALA A 74 -0.77 8.98 -30.76
C ALA A 74 -1.53 7.67 -31.03
N ALA A 75 -2.43 7.27 -30.13
CA ALA A 75 -3.29 6.10 -30.26
C ALA A 75 -4.76 6.47 -30.57
N ASN A 76 -5.04 7.73 -30.91
CA ASN A 76 -6.38 8.27 -31.17
C ASN A 76 -7.38 8.02 -30.03
N VAL A 77 -6.93 8.18 -28.79
CA VAL A 77 -7.73 7.99 -27.56
C VAL A 77 -7.48 9.13 -26.56
N ASP A 78 -8.40 9.34 -25.63
CA ASP A 78 -8.16 10.24 -24.49
C ASP A 78 -7.61 9.45 -23.31
N LEU A 79 -6.33 9.64 -23.01
CA LEU A 79 -5.67 9.11 -21.82
C LEU A 79 -5.24 10.21 -20.85
N THR A 80 -5.81 11.42 -20.94
CA THR A 80 -5.57 12.49 -19.96
C THR A 80 -6.13 12.13 -18.58
N GLY A 81 -5.48 12.61 -17.51
CA GLY A 81 -5.85 12.27 -16.13
C GLY A 81 -4.85 11.34 -15.46
N GLY A 82 -5.24 10.77 -14.32
CA GLY A 82 -4.43 9.83 -13.56
C GLY A 82 -3.34 10.50 -12.73
N TYR A 83 -2.45 9.70 -12.16
CA TYR A 83 -1.35 10.17 -11.33
C TYR A 83 -0.01 9.94 -12.02
N TYR A 84 0.90 10.90 -11.89
CA TYR A 84 2.32 10.62 -12.10
C TYR A 84 2.83 9.70 -10.99
N ASP A 85 3.72 8.79 -11.35
CA ASP A 85 4.10 7.66 -10.51
C ASP A 85 4.95 8.05 -9.30
N GLY A 86 5.98 8.87 -9.52
CA GLY A 86 6.92 9.30 -8.50
C GLY A 86 7.31 10.77 -8.67
N GLY A 87 8.61 11.06 -8.63
CA GLY A 87 9.14 12.37 -9.01
C GLY A 87 9.31 12.57 -10.52
N ASN A 88 8.80 11.63 -11.33
CA ASN A 88 8.85 11.57 -12.79
C ASN A 88 7.49 11.98 -13.38
N ASN A 89 7.38 12.19 -14.70
CA ASN A 89 6.10 12.50 -15.36
C ASN A 89 5.53 11.31 -16.16
N VAL A 90 5.96 10.08 -15.82
CA VAL A 90 5.45 8.85 -16.41
C VAL A 90 4.22 8.38 -15.64
N LYS A 91 3.25 7.80 -16.37
CA LYS A 91 2.10 7.12 -15.80
C LYS A 91 2.29 5.62 -15.92
N PHE A 92 2.62 4.97 -14.82
CA PHE A 92 2.68 3.50 -14.73
C PHE A 92 1.39 2.97 -14.11
N ASN A 93 0.58 2.24 -14.87
CA ASN A 93 -0.75 1.87 -14.39
C ASN A 93 -0.72 0.74 -13.38
N PHE A 94 0.33 -0.09 -13.37
CA PHE A 94 0.44 -1.19 -12.42
C PHE A 94 0.52 -0.69 -10.95
N PRO A 95 1.48 0.18 -10.58
CA PRO A 95 1.49 0.80 -9.25
C PRO A 95 0.34 1.80 -9.02
N MET A 96 -0.14 2.49 -10.05
CA MET A 96 -1.30 3.40 -9.92
C MET A 96 -2.59 2.64 -9.56
N ALA A 97 -2.84 1.50 -10.20
CA ALA A 97 -3.97 0.64 -9.91
C ALA A 97 -3.86 0.07 -8.48
N PHE A 98 -2.69 -0.42 -8.08
CA PHE A 98 -2.43 -0.84 -6.70
C PHE A 98 -2.76 0.26 -5.69
N THR A 99 -2.32 1.48 -5.97
CA THR A 99 -2.59 2.66 -5.13
C THR A 99 -4.09 2.95 -5.03
N ALA A 100 -4.81 2.90 -6.16
CA ALA A 100 -6.27 3.08 -6.18
C ALA A 100 -7.02 1.99 -5.41
N THR A 101 -6.57 0.73 -5.50
CA THR A 101 -7.12 -0.38 -4.72
C THR A 101 -6.89 -0.16 -3.22
N MET A 102 -5.69 0.25 -2.82
CA MET A 102 -5.35 0.49 -1.41
C MET A 102 -6.10 1.67 -0.81
N LEU A 103 -6.22 2.80 -1.54
CA LEU A 103 -7.06 3.92 -1.12
C LEU A 103 -8.51 3.49 -0.96
N SER A 104 -9.03 2.70 -1.90
CA SER A 104 -10.40 2.18 -1.83
C SER A 104 -10.60 1.26 -0.63
N TRP A 105 -9.67 0.33 -0.38
CA TRP A 105 -9.72 -0.57 0.76
C TRP A 105 -9.68 0.19 2.09
N SER A 106 -8.82 1.22 2.18
CA SER A 106 -8.76 2.10 3.34
C SER A 106 -10.09 2.81 3.63
N ILE A 107 -10.76 3.33 2.60
CA ILE A 107 -12.08 3.95 2.77
C ILE A 107 -13.14 2.93 3.20
N ILE A 108 -13.12 1.73 2.62
CA ILE A 108 -14.08 0.65 2.96
C ILE A 108 -13.92 0.24 4.42
N GLU A 109 -12.67 0.09 4.89
CA GLU A 109 -12.41 -0.35 6.26
C GLU A 109 -12.51 0.78 7.30
N TYR A 110 -12.08 1.98 6.95
CA TYR A 110 -11.84 3.05 7.92
C TYR A 110 -12.48 4.38 7.56
N GLY A 111 -13.28 4.48 6.50
CA GLY A 111 -13.89 5.75 6.06
C GLY A 111 -14.68 6.48 7.14
N GLY A 112 -15.35 5.75 8.03
CA GLY A 112 -16.06 6.34 9.19
C GLY A 112 -15.15 6.94 10.27
N ARG A 113 -13.83 6.69 10.21
CA ARG A 113 -12.80 7.24 11.12
C ARG A 113 -11.92 8.31 10.48
N MET A 114 -12.16 8.68 9.21
CA MET A 114 -11.34 9.67 8.50
C MET A 114 -11.67 11.13 8.85
N GLU A 115 -12.29 11.41 10.00
CA GLU A 115 -12.54 12.78 10.54
C GLU A 115 -13.03 13.81 9.51
N GLY A 116 -14.01 13.45 8.69
CA GLY A 116 -14.57 14.32 7.64
C GLY A 116 -13.78 14.37 6.32
N ARG A 117 -12.58 13.77 6.26
CA ARG A 117 -11.73 13.69 5.05
C ARG A 117 -12.10 12.55 4.09
N VAL A 118 -13.16 11.80 4.38
CA VAL A 118 -13.63 10.74 3.48
C VAL A 118 -14.00 11.27 2.09
N HIS A 119 -14.43 12.53 1.99
CA HIS A 119 -14.70 13.18 0.70
C HIS A 119 -13.42 13.39 -0.12
N ASP A 120 -12.35 13.89 0.51
CA ASP A 120 -11.04 14.05 -0.13
C ASP A 120 -10.45 12.69 -0.54
N ALA A 121 -10.58 11.67 0.31
CA ALA A 121 -10.16 10.31 0.00
C ALA A 121 -10.92 9.72 -1.19
N ARG A 122 -12.24 9.92 -1.24
CA ARG A 122 -13.06 9.54 -2.41
C ARG A 122 -12.65 10.32 -3.66
N ALA A 123 -12.34 11.61 -3.56
CA ALA A 123 -11.85 12.39 -4.70
C ALA A 123 -10.51 11.84 -5.22
N ALA A 124 -9.62 11.41 -4.33
CA ALA A 124 -8.36 10.77 -4.71
C ALA A 124 -8.58 9.43 -5.44
N VAL A 125 -9.50 8.58 -4.96
CA VAL A 125 -9.88 7.33 -5.64
C VAL A 125 -10.50 7.62 -7.00
N ARG A 126 -11.48 8.53 -7.06
CA ARG A 126 -12.18 8.87 -8.32
C ARG A 126 -11.20 9.35 -9.39
N TRP A 127 -10.23 10.18 -9.03
CA TRP A 127 -9.24 10.67 -9.98
C TRP A 127 -8.44 9.54 -10.65
N ALA A 128 -7.98 8.55 -9.87
CA ALA A 128 -7.32 7.37 -10.41
C ALA A 128 -8.30 6.53 -11.26
N THR A 129 -9.50 6.26 -10.75
CA THR A 129 -10.42 5.33 -11.43
C THR A 129 -11.10 5.92 -12.65
N ASP A 130 -11.24 7.25 -12.75
CA ASP A 130 -11.67 7.91 -14.00
C ASP A 130 -10.65 7.65 -15.11
N TYR A 131 -9.36 7.77 -14.80
CA TYR A 131 -8.28 7.47 -15.74
C TYR A 131 -8.17 5.96 -16.06
N LEU A 132 -8.27 5.08 -15.06
CA LEU A 132 -8.28 3.63 -15.29
C LEU A 132 -9.49 3.19 -16.12
N LEU A 133 -10.66 3.82 -15.94
CA LEU A 133 -11.83 3.59 -16.79
C LEU A 133 -11.56 3.98 -18.25
N LYS A 134 -10.97 5.16 -18.51
CA LYS A 134 -10.57 5.53 -19.88
C LYS A 134 -9.60 4.48 -20.46
N SER A 135 -8.61 4.10 -19.67
CA SER A 135 -7.58 3.13 -20.06
C SER A 135 -8.14 1.74 -20.37
N ALA A 136 -9.19 1.32 -19.67
CA ALA A 136 -9.82 0.02 -19.83
C ALA A 136 -10.90 -0.03 -20.92
N MET A 137 -11.64 1.08 -21.11
CA MET A 137 -12.92 1.04 -21.84
C MET A 137 -12.89 1.75 -23.20
N THR A 138 -11.84 2.54 -23.49
CA THR A 138 -11.80 3.31 -24.75
C THR A 138 -11.58 2.43 -25.98
N THR A 139 -10.98 1.24 -25.83
CA THR A 139 -10.75 0.32 -26.95
C THR A 139 -11.08 -1.12 -26.53
N PRO A 140 -12.13 -1.73 -27.09
CA PRO A 140 -12.51 -3.11 -26.75
C PRO A 140 -11.36 -4.11 -26.92
N GLY A 141 -11.15 -4.97 -25.91
CA GLY A 141 -10.11 -6.01 -25.94
C GLY A 141 -8.67 -5.52 -25.74
N LYS A 142 -8.48 -4.22 -25.45
CA LYS A 142 -7.19 -3.61 -25.16
C LYS A 142 -7.26 -2.84 -23.84
N LEU A 143 -6.24 -3.01 -23.00
CA LEU A 143 -6.06 -2.22 -21.79
C LEU A 143 -4.82 -1.37 -21.95
N TYR A 144 -4.96 -0.04 -21.84
CA TYR A 144 -3.82 0.86 -21.77
C TYR A 144 -3.18 0.78 -20.37
N VAL A 145 -1.87 0.58 -20.32
CA VAL A 145 -1.11 0.27 -19.08
C VAL A 145 -0.07 1.32 -18.72
N GLY A 146 0.08 2.35 -19.54
CA GLY A 146 0.88 3.51 -19.18
C GLY A 146 1.00 4.54 -20.30
N VAL A 147 1.51 5.71 -19.93
CA VAL A 147 1.80 6.81 -20.87
C VAL A 147 3.13 7.46 -20.49
N GLY A 148 4.03 7.61 -21.47
CA GLY A 148 5.37 8.19 -21.30
C GLY A 148 6.48 7.27 -21.81
N ASP A 149 7.53 7.86 -22.38
CA ASP A 149 8.85 7.23 -22.50
C ASP A 149 9.62 7.50 -21.20
N ALA A 150 9.84 6.46 -20.41
CA ALA A 150 10.42 6.61 -19.08
C ALA A 150 11.92 6.95 -19.11
N ASP A 151 12.65 6.44 -20.10
CA ASP A 151 14.08 6.74 -20.24
C ASP A 151 14.28 8.21 -20.65
N ALA A 152 13.44 8.73 -21.54
CA ALA A 152 13.45 10.14 -21.93
C ALA A 152 13.03 11.05 -20.78
N ASP A 153 11.92 10.72 -20.10
CA ASP A 153 11.43 11.49 -18.96
C ASP A 153 12.48 11.57 -17.84
N HIS A 154 13.15 10.46 -17.51
CA HIS A 154 14.13 10.44 -16.40
C HIS A 154 15.46 11.12 -16.75
N ARG A 155 15.73 11.39 -18.03
CA ARG A 155 16.87 12.24 -18.44
C ARG A 155 16.57 13.73 -18.32
N CYS A 156 15.31 14.11 -18.19
CA CYS A 156 14.88 15.51 -18.11
C CYS A 156 14.45 15.85 -16.67
N TRP A 157 14.94 16.98 -16.15
CA TRP A 157 14.50 17.51 -14.87
C TRP A 157 13.58 18.71 -15.11
N GLU A 158 12.29 18.45 -15.23
CA GLU A 158 11.31 19.43 -15.66
C GLU A 158 9.99 19.33 -14.90
N ARG A 159 9.23 20.43 -14.92
CA ARG A 159 7.87 20.44 -14.38
C ARG A 159 6.94 19.70 -15.35
N PRO A 160 5.95 18.94 -14.86
CA PRO A 160 4.99 18.28 -15.74
C PRO A 160 4.24 19.25 -16.67
N GLU A 161 4.07 20.52 -16.26
CA GLU A 161 3.44 21.57 -17.04
C GLU A 161 4.24 22.01 -18.28
N ASP A 162 5.57 21.85 -18.23
CA ASP A 162 6.48 22.26 -19.31
C ASP A 162 6.99 21.07 -20.14
N MET A 163 6.60 19.85 -19.79
CA MET A 163 7.23 18.65 -20.32
C MET A 163 7.10 18.54 -21.85
N ASP A 164 8.22 18.24 -22.50
CA ASP A 164 8.34 18.08 -23.95
C ASP A 164 8.82 16.68 -24.36
N THR A 165 9.04 15.79 -23.38
CA THR A 165 9.44 14.40 -23.61
C THR A 165 8.36 13.58 -24.33
N PRO A 166 8.73 12.55 -25.12
CA PRO A 166 7.77 11.67 -25.79
C PRO A 166 6.79 11.01 -24.82
N ARG A 167 5.51 11.01 -25.20
CA ARG A 167 4.40 10.49 -24.37
C ARG A 167 3.77 9.25 -24.97
N ASP A 168 4.61 8.25 -25.20
CA ASP A 168 4.26 6.97 -25.81
C ASP A 168 3.16 6.24 -25.04
N VAL A 169 2.29 5.56 -25.77
CA VAL A 169 1.11 4.88 -25.21
C VAL A 169 1.36 3.38 -25.17
N HIS A 170 1.32 2.80 -23.98
CA HIS A 170 1.58 1.39 -23.73
C HIS A 170 0.28 0.63 -23.47
N ALA A 171 0.14 -0.58 -24.00
CA ALA A 171 -1.08 -1.37 -23.86
C ALA A 171 -0.84 -2.89 -23.86
N VAL A 172 -1.78 -3.62 -23.26
CA VAL A 172 -1.88 -5.09 -23.31
C VAL A 172 -3.17 -5.51 -24.01
N SER A 173 -3.17 -6.71 -24.58
CA SER A 173 -4.28 -7.27 -25.35
C SER A 173 -4.20 -8.80 -25.39
N ALA A 174 -5.10 -9.44 -26.14
CA ALA A 174 -5.05 -10.88 -26.37
C ALA A 174 -3.73 -11.37 -27.01
N SER A 175 -3.08 -10.54 -27.85
CA SER A 175 -1.83 -10.88 -28.53
C SER A 175 -0.58 -10.47 -27.75
N ALA A 176 -0.75 -9.64 -26.72
CA ALA A 176 0.30 -9.11 -25.86
C ALA A 176 -0.24 -9.09 -24.42
N PRO A 177 -0.32 -10.25 -23.75
CA PRO A 177 -1.04 -10.39 -22.49
C PRO A 177 -0.38 -9.62 -21.34
N GLY A 178 -1.16 -9.39 -20.28
CA GLY A 178 -0.74 -8.67 -19.08
C GLY A 178 -1.72 -8.86 -17.95
N SER A 179 -1.80 -10.10 -17.45
CA SER A 179 -2.77 -10.53 -16.43
C SER A 179 -2.53 -9.91 -15.07
N ASP A 180 -1.29 -9.55 -14.77
CA ASP A 180 -0.89 -8.83 -13.56
C ASP A 180 -1.52 -7.43 -13.53
N VAL A 181 -1.13 -6.55 -14.46
CA VAL A 181 -1.65 -5.17 -14.54
C VAL A 181 -3.15 -5.14 -14.83
N ALA A 182 -3.68 -6.09 -15.60
CA ALA A 182 -5.12 -6.23 -15.81
C ALA A 182 -5.84 -6.67 -14.53
N GLY A 183 -5.32 -7.67 -13.81
CA GLY A 183 -5.87 -8.14 -12.54
C GLY A 183 -5.88 -7.05 -11.47
N GLU A 184 -4.80 -6.26 -11.36
CA GLU A 184 -4.73 -5.12 -10.44
C GLU A 184 -5.66 -3.98 -10.88
N THR A 185 -5.77 -3.68 -12.18
CA THR A 185 -6.73 -2.68 -12.68
C THR A 185 -8.17 -3.12 -12.39
N ALA A 186 -8.49 -4.39 -12.58
CA ALA A 186 -9.78 -4.95 -12.21
C ALA A 186 -10.04 -4.86 -10.69
N ALA A 187 -9.03 -5.14 -9.86
CA ALA A 187 -9.11 -4.97 -8.41
C ALA A 187 -9.41 -3.51 -8.03
N ALA A 188 -8.70 -2.54 -8.62
CA ALA A 188 -8.89 -1.12 -8.37
C ALA A 188 -10.31 -0.65 -8.69
N LEU A 189 -10.80 -1.01 -9.88
CA LEU A 189 -12.15 -0.66 -10.32
C LEU A 189 -13.22 -1.35 -9.46
N ALA A 190 -13.04 -2.64 -9.13
CA ALA A 190 -13.96 -3.38 -8.26
C ALA A 190 -13.99 -2.81 -6.83
N ALA A 191 -12.84 -2.53 -6.22
CA ALA A 191 -12.75 -1.93 -4.89
C ALA A 191 -13.39 -0.54 -4.86
N ALA A 192 -13.07 0.32 -5.82
CA ALA A 192 -13.67 1.66 -5.93
C ALA A 192 -15.19 1.58 -6.13
N SER A 193 -15.70 0.58 -6.85
CA SER A 193 -17.14 0.40 -6.99
C SER A 193 -17.85 0.18 -5.66
N VAL A 194 -17.18 -0.45 -4.68
CA VAL A 194 -17.71 -0.62 -3.33
C VAL A 194 -17.73 0.72 -2.60
N VAL A 195 -16.67 1.52 -2.72
CA VAL A 195 -16.59 2.88 -2.16
C VAL A 195 -17.72 3.77 -2.65
N PHE A 196 -17.99 3.75 -3.95
CA PHE A 196 -19.00 4.62 -4.58
C PHE A 196 -20.41 4.04 -4.61
N ARG A 197 -20.63 2.81 -4.10
CA ARG A 197 -21.93 2.12 -4.21
C ARG A 197 -23.12 2.96 -3.76
N ALA A 198 -22.99 3.63 -2.63
CA ALA A 198 -24.02 4.53 -2.10
C ALA A 198 -23.83 5.98 -2.54
N ALA A 199 -22.58 6.44 -2.66
CA ALA A 199 -22.27 7.84 -2.93
C ALA A 199 -22.50 8.24 -4.40
N ASP A 200 -22.30 7.32 -5.34
CA ASP A 200 -22.57 7.48 -6.77
C ASP A 200 -22.88 6.10 -7.40
N PRO A 201 -24.14 5.64 -7.34
CA PRO A 201 -24.53 4.32 -7.83
C PRO A 201 -24.30 4.14 -9.34
N ALA A 202 -24.40 5.20 -10.14
CA ALA A 202 -24.19 5.12 -11.59
C ALA A 202 -22.72 4.88 -11.91
N TYR A 203 -21.83 5.62 -11.27
CA TYR A 203 -20.39 5.41 -11.38
C TYR A 203 -19.96 4.04 -10.85
N SER A 204 -20.49 3.62 -9.70
CA SER A 204 -20.25 2.28 -9.14
C SER A 204 -20.58 1.15 -10.14
N ARG A 205 -21.72 1.24 -10.85
CA ARG A 205 -22.08 0.25 -11.89
C ARG A 205 -21.11 0.24 -13.07
N ARG A 206 -20.67 1.42 -13.53
CA ARG A 206 -19.66 1.54 -14.60
C ARG A 206 -18.33 0.91 -14.19
N LEU A 207 -17.88 1.16 -12.96
CA LEU A 207 -16.67 0.58 -12.40
C LEU A 207 -16.73 -0.95 -12.33
N VAL A 208 -17.83 -1.53 -11.81
CA VAL A 208 -17.98 -3.00 -11.77
C VAL A 208 -18.00 -3.60 -13.17
N ALA A 209 -18.69 -2.97 -14.13
CA ALA A 209 -18.75 -3.47 -15.50
C ALA A 209 -17.34 -3.54 -16.12
N ALA A 210 -16.59 -2.44 -16.03
CA ALA A 210 -15.21 -2.37 -16.50
C ALA A 210 -14.29 -3.38 -15.78
N ALA A 211 -14.42 -3.51 -14.45
CA ALA A 211 -13.64 -4.48 -13.68
C ALA A 211 -13.86 -5.92 -14.16
N ARG A 212 -15.10 -6.29 -14.52
CA ARG A 212 -15.42 -7.62 -15.07
C ARG A 212 -14.77 -7.84 -16.43
N ASP A 213 -14.85 -6.85 -17.32
CA ASP A 213 -14.29 -6.95 -18.66
C ASP A 213 -12.76 -7.07 -18.63
N VAL A 214 -12.10 -6.25 -17.81
CA VAL A 214 -10.65 -6.29 -17.61
C VAL A 214 -10.21 -7.61 -16.95
N MET A 215 -10.93 -8.07 -15.94
CA MET A 215 -10.61 -9.36 -15.30
C MET A 215 -10.77 -10.53 -16.27
N ALA A 216 -11.78 -10.46 -17.15
CA ALA A 216 -11.97 -11.47 -18.18
C ALA A 216 -10.87 -11.45 -19.24
N LEU A 217 -10.25 -10.30 -19.53
CA LEU A 217 -9.03 -10.22 -20.34
C LEU A 217 -7.87 -10.93 -19.62
N ALA A 218 -7.66 -10.63 -18.34
CA ALA A 218 -6.59 -11.21 -17.51
C ALA A 218 -6.66 -12.73 -17.43
N TRP A 219 -7.86 -13.31 -17.26
CA TRP A 219 -8.05 -14.76 -17.17
C TRP A 219 -7.92 -15.48 -18.52
N ARG A 220 -8.43 -14.88 -19.60
CA ARG A 220 -8.45 -15.52 -20.93
C ARG A 220 -7.10 -15.50 -21.64
N HIS A 221 -6.28 -14.50 -21.37
CA HIS A 221 -4.99 -14.31 -22.01
C HIS A 221 -3.92 -14.13 -20.93
N GLN A 222 -3.44 -15.27 -20.41
CA GLN A 222 -2.49 -15.28 -19.30
C GLN A 222 -1.06 -14.96 -19.74
N GLY A 223 -0.44 -14.00 -19.06
CA GLY A 223 0.95 -13.61 -19.29
C GLY A 223 1.33 -12.41 -18.45
N LYS A 224 2.63 -12.23 -18.20
CA LYS A 224 3.14 -11.06 -17.49
C LYS A 224 3.18 -9.86 -18.43
N TYR A 225 2.70 -8.69 -18.01
CA TYR A 225 2.70 -7.54 -18.91
C TYR A 225 4.13 -7.10 -19.27
N SER A 226 5.08 -7.26 -18.35
CA SER A 226 6.49 -6.87 -18.52
C SER A 226 7.20 -7.63 -19.64
N ASP A 227 6.66 -8.78 -20.03
CA ASP A 227 7.22 -9.60 -21.12
C ASP A 227 6.76 -9.10 -22.50
N HIS A 228 5.73 -8.24 -22.56
CA HIS A 228 5.04 -7.87 -23.80
C HIS A 228 4.88 -6.37 -24.04
N VAL A 229 4.82 -5.55 -22.99
CA VAL A 229 4.48 -4.12 -23.08
C VAL A 229 5.52 -3.29 -23.84
N GLY A 230 6.79 -3.70 -23.82
CA GLY A 230 7.89 -2.97 -24.48
C GLY A 230 8.18 -1.59 -23.85
N GLY A 231 8.87 -0.73 -24.60
CA GLY A 231 9.06 0.69 -24.25
C GLY A 231 9.84 0.97 -22.95
N GLY A 232 10.63 0.01 -22.47
CA GLY A 232 11.40 0.15 -21.22
C GLY A 232 10.57 0.13 -19.94
N VAL A 233 9.24 -0.02 -20.01
CA VAL A 233 8.34 -0.03 -18.84
C VAL A 233 8.74 -1.09 -17.81
N SER A 234 9.20 -2.25 -18.30
CA SER A 234 9.69 -3.37 -17.48
C SER A 234 11.01 -3.08 -16.76
N ASN A 235 11.75 -2.02 -17.10
CA ASN A 235 12.93 -1.61 -16.33
C ASN A 235 12.57 -0.96 -15.00
N TYR A 236 11.33 -0.48 -14.85
CA TYR A 236 10.86 0.28 -13.70
C TYR A 236 9.90 -0.52 -12.83
N TYR A 237 8.88 -1.12 -13.44
CA TYR A 237 7.86 -1.92 -12.74
C TYR A 237 7.71 -3.33 -13.32
N PRO A 238 8.77 -4.15 -13.39
CA PRO A 238 8.64 -5.51 -13.90
C PRO A 238 7.76 -6.36 -12.99
N SER A 239 7.08 -7.35 -13.58
CA SER A 239 6.27 -8.32 -12.86
C SER A 239 7.15 -9.44 -12.29
N TYR A 240 7.69 -9.24 -11.08
CA TYR A 240 8.58 -10.19 -10.44
C TYR A 240 7.80 -11.40 -9.91
N SER A 241 6.71 -11.17 -9.16
CA SER A 241 5.83 -12.23 -8.62
C SER A 241 5.07 -13.01 -9.70
N GLY A 242 4.92 -12.44 -10.89
CA GLY A 242 4.05 -12.95 -11.95
C GLY A 242 2.65 -12.38 -11.81
N TYR A 243 1.64 -13.15 -12.22
CA TYR A 243 0.26 -12.66 -12.31
C TYR A 243 -0.75 -13.44 -11.48
N LYS A 244 -0.33 -14.55 -10.86
CA LYS A 244 -1.25 -15.46 -10.13
C LYS A 244 -1.88 -14.72 -8.95
N ASP A 245 -1.11 -13.86 -8.30
CA ASP A 245 -1.55 -13.12 -7.14
C ASP A 245 -2.51 -11.99 -7.48
N GLU A 246 -2.42 -11.37 -8.66
CA GLU A 246 -3.42 -10.43 -9.17
C GLU A 246 -4.67 -11.12 -9.67
N LEU A 247 -4.57 -12.33 -10.23
CA LEU A 247 -5.75 -13.15 -10.52
C LEU A 247 -6.50 -13.49 -9.23
N LEU A 248 -5.78 -13.79 -8.14
CA LEU A 248 -6.37 -14.02 -6.83
C LEU A 248 -6.98 -12.73 -6.26
N TRP A 249 -6.24 -11.63 -6.30
CA TRP A 249 -6.62 -10.33 -5.75
C TRP A 249 -7.81 -9.69 -6.47
N GLY A 250 -7.77 -9.65 -7.81
CA GLY A 250 -8.87 -9.17 -8.64
C GLY A 250 -10.14 -9.98 -8.44
N SER A 251 -10.04 -11.32 -8.40
CA SER A 251 -11.18 -12.19 -8.08
C SER A 251 -11.72 -11.97 -6.66
N ALA A 252 -10.86 -11.72 -5.66
CA ALA A 252 -11.30 -11.40 -4.31
C ALA A 252 -12.10 -10.09 -4.24
N TRP A 253 -11.64 -9.04 -4.91
CA TRP A 253 -12.36 -7.77 -4.99
C TRP A 253 -13.65 -7.87 -5.78
N LEU A 254 -13.67 -8.61 -6.89
CA LEU A 254 -14.87 -8.85 -7.67
C LEU A 254 -15.88 -9.72 -6.91
N LEU A 255 -15.43 -10.69 -6.12
CA LEU A 255 -16.29 -11.45 -5.22
C LEU A 255 -16.96 -10.52 -4.20
N TRP A 256 -16.21 -9.61 -3.58
CA TRP A 256 -16.80 -8.63 -2.66
C TRP A 256 -17.78 -7.72 -3.42
N ALA A 257 -17.33 -7.09 -4.51
CA ALA A 257 -18.12 -6.11 -5.24
C ALA A 257 -19.43 -6.69 -5.78
N THR A 258 -19.41 -7.92 -6.29
CA THR A 258 -20.53 -8.49 -7.05
C THR A 258 -21.31 -9.57 -6.31
N LYS A 259 -20.71 -10.19 -5.29
CA LYS A 259 -21.20 -11.43 -4.64
C LYS A 259 -21.38 -12.61 -5.60
N ASN A 260 -20.83 -12.55 -6.82
CA ASN A 260 -20.91 -13.64 -7.79
C ASN A 260 -20.02 -14.80 -7.35
N SER A 261 -20.60 -16.00 -7.24
CA SER A 261 -19.91 -17.21 -6.80
C SER A 261 -18.88 -17.73 -7.80
N SER A 262 -18.91 -17.31 -9.08
CA SER A 262 -17.87 -17.70 -10.05
C SER A 262 -16.48 -17.31 -9.55
N TYR A 263 -16.33 -16.09 -9.02
CA TYR A 263 -15.07 -15.62 -8.45
C TYR A 263 -14.64 -16.40 -7.21
N LEU A 264 -15.58 -16.96 -6.45
CA LEU A 264 -15.23 -17.85 -5.35
C LEU A 264 -14.65 -19.17 -5.87
N ASN A 265 -15.17 -19.70 -6.97
CA ASN A 265 -14.61 -20.89 -7.59
C ASN A 265 -13.20 -20.62 -8.14
N ASP A 266 -13.00 -19.45 -8.76
CA ASP A 266 -11.68 -19.02 -9.24
C ASP A 266 -10.66 -18.96 -8.09
N LEU A 267 -11.04 -18.37 -6.96
CA LEU A 267 -10.20 -18.28 -5.75
C LEU A 267 -9.82 -19.67 -5.22
N ILE A 268 -10.80 -20.57 -5.11
CA ILE A 268 -10.57 -21.94 -4.66
C ILE A 268 -9.64 -22.68 -5.63
N SER A 269 -9.78 -22.46 -6.94
CA SER A 269 -8.94 -23.07 -7.97
C SER A 269 -7.49 -22.57 -7.94
N LEU A 270 -7.26 -21.29 -7.65
CA LEU A 270 -5.91 -20.73 -7.53
C LEU A 270 -5.19 -21.23 -6.26
N GLY A 271 -5.96 -21.51 -5.21
CA GLY A 271 -5.48 -22.03 -3.95
C GLY A 271 -4.74 -20.97 -3.11
N ALA A 272 -4.16 -21.44 -2.01
CA ALA A 272 -3.49 -20.59 -1.02
C ALA A 272 -2.08 -21.10 -0.66
N ASN A 273 -1.47 -21.91 -1.54
CA ASN A 273 -0.25 -22.68 -1.21
C ASN A 273 1.06 -21.92 -1.47
N ASP A 274 0.99 -20.72 -2.04
CA ASP A 274 2.19 -19.95 -2.39
C ASP A 274 2.80 -19.30 -1.13
N ASP A 275 4.12 -19.27 -1.04
CA ASP A 275 4.78 -18.55 0.05
C ASP A 275 4.71 -17.03 -0.20
N VAL A 276 4.43 -16.26 0.85
CA VAL A 276 4.48 -14.81 0.79
C VAL A 276 4.91 -14.23 2.12
N ASP A 277 5.76 -13.22 2.05
CA ASP A 277 6.12 -12.43 3.21
C ASP A 277 6.04 -10.90 2.96
N VAL A 278 5.73 -10.48 1.73
CA VAL A 278 5.59 -9.07 1.33
C VAL A 278 4.20 -8.75 0.78
N PHE A 279 3.79 -7.50 0.94
CA PHE A 279 2.64 -6.92 0.25
C PHE A 279 3.05 -5.62 -0.44
N SER A 280 2.91 -5.55 -1.76
CA SER A 280 3.39 -4.43 -2.57
C SER A 280 2.59 -4.27 -3.86
N TRP A 281 2.99 -3.28 -4.68
CA TRP A 281 2.47 -3.10 -6.03
C TRP A 281 2.78 -4.27 -6.95
N ASP A 282 3.71 -5.17 -6.58
CA ASP A 282 4.08 -6.38 -7.34
C ASP A 282 3.38 -7.60 -6.74
N ASN A 283 3.49 -7.87 -5.43
CA ASN A 283 2.90 -9.07 -4.82
C ASN A 283 1.66 -8.80 -3.95
N LYS A 284 0.52 -9.41 -4.29
CA LYS A 284 -0.80 -9.19 -3.66
C LYS A 284 -1.27 -10.34 -2.79
N LEU A 285 -0.55 -11.48 -2.71
CA LEU A 285 -1.01 -12.66 -1.97
C LEU A 285 -1.34 -12.34 -0.51
N ALA A 286 -0.46 -11.59 0.14
CA ALA A 286 -0.63 -11.14 1.52
C ALA A 286 -1.93 -10.32 1.71
N GLY A 287 -2.17 -9.35 0.82
CA GLY A 287 -3.38 -8.53 0.83
C GLY A 287 -4.64 -9.36 0.55
N ALA A 288 -4.62 -10.21 -0.46
CA ALA A 288 -5.73 -11.08 -0.83
C ALA A 288 -6.12 -12.03 0.31
N ARG A 289 -5.13 -12.62 1.00
CA ARG A 289 -5.37 -13.51 2.16
C ARG A 289 -6.06 -12.79 3.30
N VAL A 290 -5.57 -11.60 3.68
CA VAL A 290 -6.22 -10.78 4.70
C VAL A 290 -7.62 -10.38 4.27
N LEU A 291 -7.80 -9.95 3.02
CA LEU A 291 -9.10 -9.59 2.45
C LEU A 291 -10.12 -10.74 2.54
N LEU A 292 -9.73 -11.94 2.10
CA LEU A 292 -10.59 -13.13 2.12
C LEU A 292 -10.88 -13.64 3.53
N SER A 293 -9.95 -13.42 4.47
CA SER A 293 -10.15 -13.72 5.89
C SER A 293 -11.35 -13.00 6.47
N ARG A 294 -11.72 -11.82 5.94
CA ARG A 294 -12.92 -11.10 6.35
C ARG A 294 -14.16 -12.00 6.26
N ARG A 295 -14.37 -12.64 5.10
CA ARG A 295 -15.55 -13.46 4.83
C ARG A 295 -15.52 -14.77 5.60
N ALA A 296 -14.34 -15.37 5.78
CA ALA A 296 -14.18 -16.54 6.63
C ALA A 296 -14.55 -16.23 8.09
N LEU A 297 -14.01 -15.13 8.66
CA LEU A 297 -14.16 -14.79 10.07
C LEU A 297 -15.50 -14.14 10.43
N LEU A 298 -16.05 -13.30 9.55
CA LEU A 298 -17.28 -12.54 9.84
C LEU A 298 -18.53 -13.20 9.28
N ASP A 299 -18.43 -13.80 8.08
CA ASP A 299 -19.58 -14.40 7.40
C ASP A 299 -19.62 -15.94 7.60
N GLY A 300 -18.56 -16.55 8.18
CA GLY A 300 -18.48 -17.97 8.49
C GLY A 300 -18.23 -18.88 7.28
N ASP A 301 -17.72 -18.34 6.16
CA ASP A 301 -17.49 -19.11 4.92
C ASP A 301 -16.24 -19.99 5.03
N LYS A 302 -16.42 -21.22 5.50
CA LYS A 302 -15.32 -22.18 5.77
C LYS A 302 -14.42 -22.48 4.58
N ARG A 303 -14.93 -22.30 3.35
CA ARG A 303 -14.16 -22.51 2.12
C ARG A 303 -12.97 -21.55 2.01
N LEU A 304 -13.00 -20.42 2.73
CA LEU A 304 -11.95 -19.41 2.76
C LEU A 304 -11.03 -19.52 4.00
N GLU A 305 -11.23 -20.53 4.87
CA GLU A 305 -10.33 -20.79 6.01
C GLU A 305 -8.86 -21.03 5.59
N PRO A 306 -8.53 -21.68 4.45
CA PRO A 306 -7.15 -21.80 3.99
C PRO A 306 -6.45 -20.45 3.84
N PHE A 307 -7.14 -19.45 3.27
CA PHE A 307 -6.61 -18.08 3.14
C PHE A 307 -6.44 -17.39 4.51
N THR A 308 -7.29 -17.73 5.48
CA THR A 308 -7.17 -17.22 6.85
C THR A 308 -5.92 -17.75 7.54
N ARG A 309 -5.65 -19.05 7.43
CA ARG A 309 -4.41 -19.65 7.96
C ARG A 309 -3.17 -19.03 7.32
N GLN A 310 -3.22 -18.81 6.02
CA GLN A 310 -2.12 -18.19 5.26
C GLN A 310 -1.91 -16.71 5.58
N ALA A 311 -2.97 -15.97 5.93
CA ALA A 311 -2.85 -14.62 6.48
C ALA A 311 -2.16 -14.65 7.86
N GLU A 312 -2.50 -15.63 8.71
CA GLU A 312 -1.88 -15.78 10.04
C GLU A 312 -0.41 -16.21 9.95
N GLU A 313 -0.07 -17.12 9.04
CA GLU A 313 1.31 -17.54 8.78
C GLU A 313 2.18 -16.36 8.33
N LEU A 314 1.69 -15.56 7.38
CA LEU A 314 2.32 -14.29 7.00
C LEU A 314 2.53 -13.38 8.22
N ILE A 315 1.50 -13.19 9.05
CA ILE A 315 1.60 -12.35 10.24
C ILE A 315 2.68 -12.90 11.18
N CYS A 316 2.71 -14.21 11.42
CA CYS A 316 3.74 -14.86 12.22
C CYS A 316 5.16 -14.64 11.67
N HIS A 317 5.34 -14.57 10.36
CA HIS A 317 6.63 -14.25 9.74
C HIS A 317 7.08 -12.82 10.04
N ILE A 318 6.17 -11.85 10.05
CA ILE A 318 6.53 -10.43 10.21
C ILE A 318 6.51 -9.92 11.66
N LEU A 319 6.12 -10.75 12.64
CA LEU A 319 6.16 -10.37 14.05
C LEU A 319 7.60 -10.18 14.57
N PRO A 320 7.81 -9.31 15.58
CA PRO A 320 9.07 -9.24 16.29
C PRO A 320 9.47 -10.60 16.85
N ASN A 321 10.76 -10.95 16.78
CA ASN A 321 11.31 -12.22 17.24
C ASN A 321 10.74 -13.47 16.53
N SER A 322 10.18 -13.31 15.32
CA SER A 322 9.86 -14.46 14.49
C SER A 322 11.12 -15.32 14.29
N SER A 323 11.03 -16.59 14.66
CA SER A 323 12.08 -17.59 14.42
C SER A 323 11.90 -18.29 13.06
N SER A 324 10.96 -17.82 12.24
CA SER A 324 10.72 -18.42 10.93
C SER A 324 11.92 -18.18 10.01
N PRO A 325 12.60 -19.23 9.51
CA PRO A 325 13.73 -19.09 8.61
C PRO A 325 13.34 -18.50 7.26
N SER A 326 12.04 -18.49 6.91
CA SER A 326 11.51 -17.88 5.69
C SER A 326 11.13 -16.40 5.85
N SER A 327 11.22 -15.83 7.05
CA SER A 327 10.94 -14.40 7.22
C SER A 327 12.08 -13.54 6.68
N THR A 328 11.79 -12.67 5.72
CA THR A 328 12.73 -11.61 5.29
C THR A 328 12.53 -10.28 6.01
N THR A 329 11.62 -10.20 7.00
CA THR A 329 11.37 -9.00 7.80
C THR A 329 12.26 -9.00 9.05
N ALA A 330 13.29 -8.15 9.04
CA ALA A 330 14.07 -7.80 10.22
C ALA A 330 13.48 -6.58 10.94
N TYR A 331 14.06 -6.21 12.09
CA TYR A 331 13.73 -4.99 12.80
C TYR A 331 15.00 -4.18 13.05
N THR A 332 14.95 -2.87 12.78
CA THR A 332 16.03 -1.95 13.16
C THR A 332 16.13 -1.84 14.68
N PRO A 333 17.27 -1.36 15.24
CA PRO A 333 17.36 -1.05 16.67
C PRO A 333 16.27 -0.08 17.16
N GLY A 334 15.82 0.84 16.30
CA GLY A 334 14.71 1.75 16.58
C GLY A 334 13.32 1.13 16.50
N GLY A 335 13.18 -0.12 16.03
CA GLY A 335 11.92 -0.85 15.99
C GLY A 335 11.12 -0.78 14.70
N LEU A 336 11.66 -0.18 13.65
CA LEU A 336 11.09 -0.22 12.29
C LEU A 336 11.24 -1.62 11.67
N MET A 337 10.16 -2.15 11.09
CA MET A 337 10.18 -3.30 10.18
C MET A 337 11.06 -2.98 8.98
N HIS A 338 12.09 -3.79 8.79
CA HIS A 338 13.13 -3.55 7.80
C HIS A 338 13.40 -4.81 6.97
N ARG A 339 13.30 -4.65 5.66
CA ARG A 339 13.69 -5.60 4.63
C ARG A 339 14.93 -5.07 3.91
N ARG A 340 15.78 -5.99 3.44
CA ARG A 340 16.91 -5.62 2.59
C ARG A 340 16.39 -4.91 1.32
N GLY A 341 16.94 -3.74 1.01
CA GLY A 341 16.53 -2.92 -0.13
C GLY A 341 16.15 -1.48 0.24
N ASN A 342 15.69 -0.70 -0.76
CA ASN A 342 15.71 0.77 -0.71
C ASN A 342 14.34 1.46 -0.46
N VAL A 343 13.26 0.72 -0.16
CA VAL A 343 11.89 1.29 -0.01
C VAL A 343 11.16 0.81 1.25
N ASN A 344 11.88 0.75 2.37
CA ASN A 344 11.40 0.15 3.61
C ASN A 344 10.12 0.76 4.20
N MET A 345 9.94 2.08 4.08
CA MET A 345 8.76 2.76 4.62
C MET A 345 7.47 2.29 3.95
N GLN A 346 7.52 1.97 2.65
CA GLN A 346 6.39 1.40 1.93
C GLN A 346 6.00 0.04 2.50
N TYR A 347 6.97 -0.85 2.72
CA TYR A 347 6.71 -2.18 3.28
C TYR A 347 6.18 -2.11 4.71
N ALA A 348 6.76 -1.25 5.55
CA ALA A 348 6.27 -1.03 6.91
C ALA A 348 4.83 -0.49 6.91
N ALA A 349 4.49 0.46 6.04
CA ALA A 349 3.15 1.01 5.91
C ALA A 349 2.13 -0.05 5.42
N SER A 350 2.46 -0.79 4.36
CA SER A 350 1.61 -1.85 3.81
C SER A 350 1.37 -2.98 4.84
N ALA A 351 2.42 -3.42 5.54
CA ALA A 351 2.30 -4.42 6.60
C ALA A 351 1.43 -3.91 7.76
N SER A 352 1.61 -2.65 8.16
CA SER A 352 0.81 -2.02 9.22
C SER A 352 -0.67 -1.93 8.86
N PHE A 353 -0.99 -1.65 7.59
CA PHE A 353 -2.36 -1.67 7.10
C PHE A 353 -2.96 -3.08 7.20
N LEU A 354 -2.26 -4.11 6.74
CA LEU A 354 -2.73 -5.50 6.81
C LEU A 354 -2.93 -5.96 8.26
N LEU A 355 -1.98 -5.67 9.16
CA LEU A 355 -2.06 -6.00 10.59
C LEU A 355 -3.26 -5.33 11.25
N THR A 356 -3.49 -4.04 10.97
CA THR A 356 -4.62 -3.30 11.54
C THR A 356 -5.95 -3.84 11.03
N THR A 357 -6.02 -4.17 9.75
CA THR A 357 -7.23 -4.70 9.08
C THR A 357 -7.56 -6.11 9.55
N TYR A 358 -6.56 -7.00 9.64
CA TYR A 358 -6.76 -8.33 10.20
C TYR A 358 -7.18 -8.26 11.67
N ALA A 359 -6.54 -7.38 12.47
CA ALA A 359 -6.94 -7.15 13.86
C ALA A 359 -8.38 -6.61 14.00
N LYS A 360 -8.86 -5.83 13.03
CA LYS A 360 -10.26 -5.38 12.97
C LYS A 360 -11.19 -6.58 12.75
N TYR A 361 -10.88 -7.49 11.84
CA TYR A 361 -11.69 -8.68 11.60
C TYR A 361 -11.69 -9.63 12.81
N MET A 362 -10.53 -9.85 13.45
CA MET A 362 -10.44 -10.61 14.70
C MET A 362 -11.35 -10.01 15.78
N ALA A 363 -11.27 -8.69 16.00
CA ALA A 363 -12.06 -8.01 17.02
C ALA A 363 -13.57 -8.01 16.75
N ALA A 364 -13.98 -8.11 15.48
CA ALA A 364 -15.38 -8.19 15.06
C ALA A 364 -15.91 -9.63 14.93
N SER A 365 -15.06 -10.64 15.15
CA SER A 365 -15.41 -12.06 15.12
C SER A 365 -15.24 -12.70 16.50
N HIS A 366 -15.51 -14.00 16.61
CA HIS A 366 -15.22 -14.77 17.82
C HIS A 366 -13.73 -15.13 17.99
N ARG A 367 -12.86 -14.77 17.03
CA ARG A 367 -11.44 -15.12 17.04
C ARG A 367 -10.62 -14.19 17.94
N ARG A 368 -10.48 -14.57 19.21
CA ARG A 368 -9.75 -13.78 20.23
C ARG A 368 -8.23 -13.75 20.01
N ALA A 369 -7.66 -14.86 19.54
CA ALA A 369 -6.24 -15.02 19.28
C ALA A 369 -5.98 -16.16 18.27
N PHE A 370 -4.77 -16.19 17.71
CA PHE A 370 -4.21 -17.33 17.00
C PHE A 370 -2.78 -17.60 17.49
N SER A 371 -2.21 -18.76 17.16
CA SER A 371 -0.87 -19.14 17.65
C SER A 371 0.19 -18.95 16.57
N CYS A 372 1.25 -18.23 16.92
CA CYS A 372 2.51 -18.28 16.18
C CYS A 372 3.48 -19.11 17.00
N GLN A 373 3.63 -20.39 16.62
CA GLN A 373 4.37 -21.39 17.41
C GLN A 373 3.79 -21.47 18.85
N SER A 374 4.57 -21.09 19.87
CA SER A 374 4.17 -21.07 21.29
C SER A 374 3.61 -19.74 21.79
N HIS A 375 3.54 -18.71 20.93
CA HIS A 375 3.08 -17.37 21.30
C HIS A 375 1.68 -17.09 20.79
N GLY A 376 0.77 -16.75 21.71
CA GLY A 376 -0.58 -16.29 21.37
C GLY A 376 -0.59 -14.85 20.85
N VAL A 377 -1.16 -14.65 19.66
CA VAL A 377 -1.25 -13.35 18.98
C VAL A 377 -2.68 -12.84 19.06
N THR A 378 -2.85 -11.66 19.67
CA THR A 378 -4.17 -11.04 19.86
C THR A 378 -4.36 -9.86 18.92
N HIS A 379 -5.61 -9.48 18.66
CA HIS A 379 -5.91 -8.27 17.89
C HIS A 379 -5.30 -6.99 18.51
N ARG A 380 -5.09 -6.94 19.83
CA ARG A 380 -4.45 -5.79 20.52
C ARG A 380 -2.96 -5.73 20.19
N ALA A 381 -2.27 -6.87 20.19
CA ALA A 381 -0.86 -6.95 19.83
C ALA A 381 -0.62 -6.51 18.38
N LEU A 382 -1.46 -6.95 17.45
CA LEU A 382 -1.38 -6.53 16.05
C LEU A 382 -1.56 -5.02 15.86
N ARG A 383 -2.56 -4.42 16.53
CA ARG A 383 -2.77 -2.96 16.49
C ARG A 383 -1.61 -2.19 17.11
N ALA A 384 -1.06 -2.68 18.23
CA ALA A 384 0.08 -2.04 18.87
C ALA A 384 1.32 -2.06 17.96
N LEU A 385 1.57 -3.18 17.28
CA LEU A 385 2.66 -3.29 16.33
C LEU A 385 2.48 -2.34 15.14
N ALA A 386 1.30 -2.32 14.52
CA ALA A 386 0.98 -1.42 13.42
C ALA A 386 1.11 0.06 13.84
N LYS A 387 0.60 0.42 15.02
CA LYS A 387 0.74 1.77 15.58
C LYS A 387 2.21 2.16 15.71
N ARG A 388 3.05 1.29 16.27
CA ARG A 388 4.50 1.54 16.44
C ARG A 388 5.19 1.84 15.10
N GLN A 389 4.83 1.12 14.04
CA GLN A 389 5.39 1.38 12.71
C GLN A 389 4.97 2.75 12.17
N VAL A 390 3.68 3.10 12.27
CA VAL A 390 3.17 4.40 11.83
C VAL A 390 3.78 5.54 12.65
N ASP A 391 3.91 5.36 13.97
CA ASP A 391 4.57 6.34 14.85
C ASP A 391 6.02 6.56 14.46
N TYR A 392 6.74 5.48 14.14
CA TYR A 392 8.11 5.56 13.64
C TYR A 392 8.20 6.42 12.37
N VAL A 393 7.31 6.21 11.40
CA VAL A 393 7.27 7.02 10.17
C VAL A 393 6.99 8.49 10.49
N LEU A 394 6.15 8.76 11.49
CA LEU A 394 5.71 10.11 11.81
C LEU A 394 6.63 10.87 12.78
N GLY A 395 7.65 10.23 13.35
CA GLY A 395 8.70 10.90 14.12
C GLY A 395 9.14 10.19 15.40
N ASP A 396 8.43 9.15 15.85
CA ASP A 396 8.81 8.35 17.02
C ASP A 396 9.88 7.32 16.67
N ASN A 397 11.05 7.84 16.31
CA ASN A 397 12.22 7.08 15.92
C ASN A 397 13.48 7.69 16.57
N PRO A 398 14.63 6.99 16.55
CA PRO A 398 15.85 7.48 17.20
C PRO A 398 16.35 8.86 16.74
N LEU A 399 15.91 9.35 15.57
CA LEU A 399 16.26 10.67 15.07
C LEU A 399 15.28 11.77 15.49
N GLY A 400 14.11 11.40 16.02
CA GLY A 400 13.04 12.34 16.34
C GLY A 400 12.58 13.15 15.11
N MET A 401 12.57 12.51 13.94
CA MET A 401 12.39 13.15 12.63
C MET A 401 11.26 12.48 11.87
N SER A 402 10.37 13.26 11.27
CA SER A 402 9.32 12.70 10.42
C SER A 402 9.90 12.25 9.08
N TYR A 403 9.43 11.11 8.59
CA TYR A 403 9.67 10.67 7.21
C TYR A 403 8.50 11.02 6.28
N MET A 404 7.53 11.82 6.75
CA MET A 404 6.47 12.39 5.93
C MET A 404 6.76 13.86 5.65
N VAL A 405 6.96 14.21 4.37
CA VAL A 405 7.28 15.57 3.94
C VAL A 405 6.20 16.55 4.43
N GLY A 406 6.64 17.64 5.07
CA GLY A 406 5.76 18.69 5.57
C GLY A 406 4.97 18.33 6.84
N TYR A 407 5.30 17.22 7.50
CA TYR A 407 4.71 16.80 8.77
C TYR A 407 5.76 16.82 9.90
N GLY A 408 5.33 17.12 11.12
CA GLY A 408 6.21 17.17 12.28
C GLY A 408 7.12 18.41 12.29
N ALA A 409 8.04 18.45 13.25
CA ALA A 409 8.94 19.59 13.45
C ALA A 409 10.26 19.48 12.67
N ARG A 410 10.65 18.27 12.25
CA ARG A 410 11.93 17.96 11.61
C ARG A 410 11.76 16.92 10.52
#